data_AF-A0A0F9ABU7-F1
#
_entry.id   AF-A0A0F9ABU7-F1
#
_cell.length_a   1.000
_cell.length_b   1.000
_cell.length_c   1.000
_cell.angle_alpha   90.00
_cell.angle_beta   90.00
_cell.angle_gamma   90.00
#
_symmetry.space_group_name_H-M   'P 1'
#
loop_
_entity.id
_entity.type
_entity.pdbx_description
1 polymer ?
#
loop_
_entity_poly.entity_id
_entity_poly.type
_entity_poly.pdbx_seq_one_letter_code
_entity_poly.pdbx_strand_id
1 'polypeptide(L)'
;MHGKNRYLAKKLSNLDFTDLDSKQKAVETALRKYSQKPHRYSKIINEAMEYSLFAGGKRFRPVLLLMSYEAFNADYETALPCACGIEYIHTYSLIHDDLPSIDNDDFRRGEPTCHKKYGEAIALLAGDALFAQAFDLIASQQKASQPVLVSIIKELAQASGAS
;
A
#
# COMPACT_ATOMS: atom_id res chain seq x y z
N MET A 1 8.31 -24.77 -22.53
CA MET A 1 7.45 -24.33 -21.40
C MET A 1 7.68 -25.05 -20.07
N HIS A 2 8.25 -26.26 -20.02
CA HIS A 2 8.47 -27.01 -18.76
C HIS A 2 9.58 -26.49 -17.81
N GLY A 3 10.51 -25.65 -18.29
CA GLY A 3 11.64 -25.14 -17.48
C GLY A 3 11.32 -23.93 -16.60
N LYS A 4 10.49 -22.98 -17.08
CA LYS A 4 10.08 -21.79 -16.31
C LYS A 4 9.27 -22.16 -15.06
N ASN A 5 8.42 -23.17 -15.17
CA ASN A 5 7.55 -23.60 -14.07
C ASN A 5 8.34 -24.26 -12.92
N ARG A 6 9.39 -25.03 -13.23
CA ARG A 6 10.31 -25.59 -12.23
C ARG A 6 11.18 -24.52 -11.55
N TYR A 7 11.60 -23.49 -12.29
CA TYR A 7 12.37 -22.38 -11.73
C TYR A 7 11.56 -21.55 -10.73
N LEU A 8 10.32 -21.20 -11.10
CA LEU A 8 9.40 -20.48 -10.21
C LEU A 8 9.07 -21.31 -8.96
N ALA A 9 8.77 -22.60 -9.10
CA ALA A 9 8.49 -23.48 -7.97
C ALA A 9 9.66 -23.57 -6.97
N LYS A 10 10.90 -23.64 -7.46
CA LYS A 10 12.11 -23.66 -6.62
C LYS A 10 12.38 -22.32 -5.91
N LYS A 11 11.93 -21.22 -6.49
CA LYS A 11 12.05 -19.89 -5.86
C LYS A 11 10.96 -19.67 -4.81
N LEU A 12 9.72 -20.07 -5.12
CA LEU A 12 8.61 -20.01 -4.17
C LEU A 12 8.79 -20.95 -2.97
N SER A 13 9.53 -22.06 -3.12
CA SER A 13 9.90 -22.90 -1.97
C SER A 13 10.86 -22.21 -0.99
N ASN A 14 11.42 -21.05 -1.33
CA ASN A 14 12.24 -20.24 -0.45
C ASN A 14 11.43 -19.13 0.26
N LEU A 15 10.09 -19.12 0.12
CA LEU A 15 9.26 -18.20 0.91
C LEU A 15 9.40 -18.54 2.39
N ASP A 16 10.03 -17.62 3.12
CA ASP A 16 10.24 -17.73 4.55
C ASP A 16 9.21 -16.90 5.32
N PHE A 17 8.28 -17.59 5.99
CA PHE A 17 7.24 -16.98 6.82
C PHE A 17 7.65 -16.82 8.28
N THR A 18 8.90 -17.12 8.65
CA THR A 18 9.35 -17.03 10.04
C THR A 18 9.61 -15.59 10.49
N ASP A 19 9.82 -14.66 9.55
CA ASP A 19 10.19 -13.26 9.84
C ASP A 19 9.15 -12.24 9.34
N LEU A 20 7.88 -12.47 9.67
CA LEU A 20 6.78 -11.55 9.33
C LEU A 20 6.86 -10.25 10.13
N ASP A 21 7.25 -10.33 11.40
CA ASP A 21 7.26 -9.19 12.32
C ASP A 21 8.32 -8.15 11.93
N SER A 22 9.51 -8.57 11.47
CA SER A 22 10.52 -7.61 11.03
C SER A 22 10.05 -6.88 9.77
N LYS A 23 9.46 -7.59 8.81
CA LYS A 23 8.94 -7.03 7.56
C LYS A 23 7.79 -6.07 7.84
N GLN A 24 6.89 -6.42 8.76
CA GLN A 24 5.83 -5.51 9.20
C GLN A 24 6.41 -4.24 9.81
N LYS A 25 7.43 -4.34 10.67
CA LYS A 25 8.12 -3.18 11.25
C LYS A 25 8.81 -2.33 10.17
N ALA A 26 9.49 -2.95 9.21
CA ALA A 26 10.13 -2.25 8.10
C ALA A 26 9.10 -1.47 7.26
N VAL A 27 7.93 -2.07 6.99
CA VAL A 27 6.81 -1.40 6.31
C VAL A 27 6.29 -0.22 7.14
N GLU A 28 6.07 -0.39 8.45
CA GLU A 28 5.62 0.71 9.33
C GLU A 28 6.61 1.88 9.34
N THR A 29 7.91 1.59 9.45
CA THR A 29 8.96 2.61 9.37
C THR A 29 8.97 3.32 8.02
N ALA A 30 8.85 2.56 6.92
CA ALA A 30 8.84 3.11 5.58
C ALA A 30 7.58 3.97 5.32
N LEU A 31 6.40 3.53 5.77
CA LEU A 31 5.16 4.30 5.67
C LEU A 31 5.30 5.66 6.36
N ARG A 32 5.81 5.69 7.60
CA ARG A 32 6.04 6.96 8.32
C ARG A 32 7.02 7.87 7.59
N LYS A 33 8.09 7.31 7.03
CA LYS A 33 9.06 8.08 6.24
C LYS A 33 8.42 8.68 4.99
N TYR A 34 7.59 7.92 4.28
CA TYR A 34 7.00 8.37 3.01
C TYR A 34 5.76 9.26 3.21
N SER A 35 5.02 9.12 4.31
CA SER A 35 3.85 9.95 4.62
C SER A 35 4.22 11.36 5.09
N GLN A 36 5.43 11.55 5.65
CA GLN A 36 5.91 12.84 6.18
C GLN A 36 6.26 13.89 5.12
N LYS A 37 6.24 13.56 3.83
CA LYS A 37 6.57 14.54 2.79
C LYS A 37 5.48 15.63 2.71
N PRO A 38 5.85 16.89 2.44
CA PRO A 38 4.88 17.99 2.38
C PRO A 38 3.89 17.73 1.25
N HIS A 39 2.69 17.33 1.64
CA HIS A 39 1.59 17.12 0.72
C HIS A 39 1.06 18.48 0.27
N ARG A 40 0.75 18.59 -1.03
CA ARG A 40 0.12 19.78 -1.61
C ARG A 40 -1.30 20.04 -1.09
N TYR A 41 -1.87 19.11 -0.32
CA TYR A 41 -3.21 19.19 0.23
C TYR A 41 -3.27 20.06 1.50
N SER A 42 -4.50 20.49 1.82
CA SER A 42 -4.77 21.16 3.08
C SER A 42 -4.42 20.24 4.26
N LYS A 43 -4.06 20.86 5.39
CA LYS A 43 -3.64 20.16 6.61
C LYS A 43 -4.63 19.06 7.03
N ILE A 44 -5.93 19.32 6.92
CA ILE A 44 -6.99 18.39 7.33
C ILE A 44 -7.05 17.12 6.47
N ILE A 45 -6.78 17.22 5.16
CA ILE A 45 -6.75 16.04 4.27
C ILE A 45 -5.54 15.17 4.64
N ASN A 46 -4.40 15.78 4.93
CA ASN A 46 -3.21 15.04 5.37
C ASN A 46 -3.45 14.33 6.70
N GLU A 47 -4.07 15.00 7.67
CA GLU A 47 -4.45 14.40 8.95
C GLU A 47 -5.42 13.23 8.75
N ALA A 48 -6.39 13.34 7.84
CA ALA A 48 -7.35 12.28 7.53
C ALA A 48 -6.71 11.06 6.85
N MET A 49 -5.77 11.29 5.91
CA MET A 49 -4.97 10.22 5.29
C MET A 49 -4.13 9.49 6.33
N GLU A 50 -3.36 10.22 7.15
CA GLU A 50 -2.50 9.63 8.16
C GLU A 50 -3.31 8.89 9.23
N TYR A 51 -4.45 9.45 9.65
CA TYR A 51 -5.35 8.79 10.60
C TYR A 51 -5.75 7.41 10.09
N SER A 52 -6.23 7.33 8.86
CA SER A 52 -6.72 6.08 8.27
C SER A 52 -5.59 5.10 8.00
N LEU A 53 -4.45 5.60 7.49
CA LEU A 53 -3.27 4.79 7.20
C LEU A 53 -2.68 4.15 8.45
N PHE A 54 -2.71 4.84 9.59
CA PHE A 54 -2.16 4.39 10.86
C PHE A 54 -3.20 3.94 11.90
N ALA A 55 -4.47 3.74 11.51
CA ALA A 55 -5.54 3.16 12.34
C ALA A 55 -5.36 1.64 12.60
N GLY A 56 -4.11 1.19 12.74
CA GLY A 56 -3.71 -0.21 12.87
C GLY A 56 -3.75 -0.99 11.55
N GLY A 57 -3.68 -2.32 11.65
CA GLY A 57 -3.69 -3.23 10.50
C GLY A 57 -2.55 -4.24 10.52
N LYS A 58 -2.77 -5.38 9.86
CA LYS A 58 -1.79 -6.47 9.78
C LYS A 58 -0.69 -6.25 8.74
N ARG A 59 -0.83 -5.22 7.90
CA ARG A 59 0.08 -4.93 6.77
C ARG A 59 0.31 -6.17 5.89
N PHE A 60 -0.73 -6.97 5.69
CA PHE A 60 -0.61 -8.26 5.02
C PHE A 60 -0.13 -8.11 3.57
N ARG A 61 -0.72 -7.19 2.80
CA ARG A 61 -0.39 -6.94 1.40
C ARG A 61 1.08 -6.50 1.20
N PRO A 62 1.59 -5.48 1.92
CA PRO A 62 2.99 -5.08 1.78
C PRO A 62 3.95 -6.17 2.27
N VAL A 63 3.66 -6.87 3.37
CA VAL A 63 4.52 -7.98 3.85
C VAL A 63 4.57 -9.10 2.81
N LEU A 64 3.44 -9.49 2.22
CA LEU A 64 3.38 -10.49 1.16
C LEU A 64 4.20 -10.06 -0.07
N LEU A 65 4.16 -8.78 -0.45
CA LEU A 65 4.99 -8.26 -1.54
C LEU A 65 6.48 -8.40 -1.20
N LEU A 66 6.90 -7.97 -0.01
CA LEU A 66 8.30 -8.03 0.40
C LEU A 66 8.81 -9.48 0.41
N MET A 67 8.03 -10.41 0.96
CA MET A 67 8.37 -11.84 0.96
C MET A 67 8.46 -12.41 -0.45
N SER A 68 7.49 -12.08 -1.31
CA SER A 68 7.49 -12.51 -2.70
C SER A 68 8.73 -11.99 -3.42
N TYR A 69 9.08 -10.73 -3.21
CA TYR A 69 10.26 -10.12 -3.80
C TYR A 69 11.55 -10.77 -3.28
N GLU A 70 11.64 -11.04 -1.98
CA GLU A 70 12.77 -11.70 -1.31
C GLU A 70 12.99 -13.15 -1.81
N ALA A 71 11.91 -13.86 -2.15
CA ALA A 71 12.03 -15.19 -2.75
C ALA A 71 12.80 -15.14 -4.08
N PHE A 72 12.68 -14.04 -4.84
CA PHE A 72 13.35 -13.85 -6.13
C PHE A 72 14.69 -13.12 -6.03
N ASN A 73 14.83 -12.14 -5.12
CA ASN A 73 15.98 -11.25 -4.92
C ASN A 73 16.43 -11.24 -3.46
N ALA A 74 17.69 -10.95 -3.14
CA ALA A 74 18.17 -11.04 -1.75
C ALA A 74 17.80 -9.83 -0.85
N ASP A 75 17.52 -8.65 -1.40
CA ASP A 75 17.30 -7.43 -0.61
C ASP A 75 15.88 -6.87 -0.80
N TYR A 76 15.00 -7.19 0.13
CA TYR A 76 13.61 -6.74 0.12
C TYR A 76 13.46 -5.23 0.35
N GLU A 77 14.46 -4.54 0.91
CA GLU A 77 14.34 -3.10 1.22
C GLU A 77 14.14 -2.27 -0.06
N THR A 78 14.70 -2.77 -1.18
CA THR A 78 14.52 -2.16 -2.51
C THR A 78 13.07 -2.17 -3.00
N ALA A 79 12.20 -2.98 -2.41
CA ALA A 79 10.78 -3.08 -2.75
C ALA A 79 9.86 -2.31 -1.79
N LEU A 80 10.41 -1.64 -0.76
CA LEU A 80 9.62 -0.85 0.21
C LEU A 80 8.76 0.25 -0.44
N PRO A 81 9.20 1.00 -1.47
CA PRO A 81 8.32 1.96 -2.13
C PRO A 81 7.05 1.32 -2.72
N CYS A 82 7.19 0.17 -3.39
CA CYS A 82 6.06 -0.59 -3.91
C CYS A 82 5.17 -1.14 -2.79
N ALA A 83 5.77 -1.67 -1.70
CA ALA A 83 5.03 -2.16 -0.55
C ALA A 83 4.16 -1.04 0.07
N CYS A 84 4.74 0.14 0.32
CA CYS A 84 4.02 1.29 0.84
C CYS A 84 2.94 1.78 -0.14
N GLY A 85 3.22 1.83 -1.45
CA GLY A 85 2.23 2.20 -2.47
C GLY A 85 1.01 1.26 -2.48
N ILE A 86 1.22 -0.05 -2.32
CA ILE A 86 0.10 -1.00 -2.19
C ILE A 86 -0.71 -0.76 -0.91
N GLU A 87 -0.06 -0.42 0.20
CA GLU A 87 -0.78 -0.12 1.44
C GLU A 87 -1.55 1.21 1.35
N TYR A 88 -1.06 2.20 0.60
CA TYR A 88 -1.83 3.41 0.27
C TYR A 88 -3.08 3.06 -0.55
N ILE A 89 -2.92 2.19 -1.55
CA ILE A 89 -4.03 1.67 -2.35
C ILE A 89 -5.06 0.95 -1.48
N HIS A 90 -4.60 0.07 -0.62
CA HIS A 90 -5.48 -0.63 0.30
C HIS A 90 -6.20 0.34 1.25
N THR A 91 -5.50 1.36 1.74
CA THR A 91 -6.08 2.31 2.70
C THR A 91 -7.12 3.20 2.02
N TYR A 92 -6.89 3.70 0.80
CA TYR A 92 -7.93 4.50 0.14
C TYR A 92 -9.20 3.68 -0.07
N SER A 93 -9.06 2.40 -0.47
CA SER A 93 -10.23 1.58 -0.76
C SER A 93 -11.10 1.46 0.49
N LEU A 94 -10.47 1.20 1.65
CA LEU A 94 -11.19 1.14 2.93
C LEU A 94 -11.86 2.47 3.30
N ILE A 95 -11.20 3.61 3.07
CA ILE A 95 -11.80 4.92 3.35
C ILE A 95 -13.06 5.13 2.52
N HIS A 96 -13.02 4.76 1.23
CA HIS A 96 -14.17 4.90 0.33
C HIS A 96 -15.25 3.86 0.63
N ASP A 97 -14.88 2.60 0.88
CA ASP A 97 -15.81 1.53 1.27
C ASP A 97 -16.61 1.94 2.53
N ASP A 98 -15.95 2.58 3.50
CA ASP A 98 -16.58 3.06 4.73
C ASP A 98 -17.64 4.17 4.51
N LEU A 99 -17.69 4.83 3.35
CA LEU A 99 -18.61 5.96 3.12
C LEU A 99 -20.09 5.54 3.23
N PRO A 100 -21.00 6.44 3.61
CA PRO A 100 -22.44 6.14 3.73
C PRO A 100 -23.09 5.59 2.46
N SER A 101 -22.55 5.93 1.30
CA SER A 101 -23.03 5.48 0.00
C SER A 101 -22.56 4.08 -0.40
N ILE A 102 -21.61 3.48 0.32
CA ILE A 102 -21.03 2.16 0.02
C ILE A 102 -21.40 1.19 1.15
N ASP A 103 -20.60 1.09 2.22
CA ASP A 103 -20.89 0.18 3.34
C ASP A 103 -21.50 0.89 4.55
N ASN A 104 -21.34 2.22 4.67
CA ASN A 104 -21.82 3.03 5.78
C ASN A 104 -21.32 2.54 7.15
N ASP A 105 -20.05 2.13 7.21
CA ASP A 105 -19.41 1.66 8.43
C ASP A 105 -19.08 2.83 9.37
N ASP A 106 -19.61 2.80 10.60
CA ASP A 106 -19.31 3.81 11.61
C ASP A 106 -17.94 3.60 12.28
N PHE A 107 -17.46 2.35 12.33
CA PHE A 107 -16.22 1.97 13.01
C PHE A 107 -15.41 0.96 12.20
N ARG A 108 -14.08 1.11 12.24
CA ARG A 108 -13.12 0.17 11.67
C ARG A 108 -12.01 -0.10 12.69
N ARG A 109 -11.82 -1.38 13.04
CA ARG A 109 -10.81 -1.84 14.01
C ARG A 109 -10.92 -1.17 15.39
N GLY A 110 -12.16 -0.84 15.81
CA GLY A 110 -12.44 -0.18 17.08
C GLY A 110 -12.32 1.35 17.05
N GLU A 111 -11.89 1.92 15.93
CA GLU A 111 -11.77 3.37 15.73
C GLU A 111 -12.90 3.90 14.83
N PRO A 112 -13.38 5.15 15.02
CA PRO A 112 -14.31 5.77 14.08
C PRO A 112 -13.77 5.77 12.65
N THR A 113 -14.60 5.49 11.65
CA THR A 113 -14.16 5.57 10.25
C THR A 113 -13.84 7.01 9.85
N CYS A 114 -13.09 7.18 8.76
CA CYS A 114 -12.58 8.48 8.33
C CYS A 114 -13.72 9.52 8.18
N HIS A 115 -14.85 9.11 7.58
CA HIS A 115 -15.99 9.99 7.35
C HIS A 115 -16.73 10.36 8.64
N LYS A 116 -16.76 9.46 9.65
CA LYS A 116 -17.33 9.78 10.96
C LYS A 116 -16.49 10.79 11.73
N LYS A 117 -15.17 10.75 11.55
CA LYS A 117 -14.25 11.65 12.26
C LYS A 117 -14.07 13.00 11.55
N TYR A 118 -13.97 13.01 10.23
CA TYR A 118 -13.60 14.20 9.45
C TYR A 118 -14.70 14.71 8.50
N GLY A 119 -15.81 13.98 8.38
CA GLY A 119 -16.87 14.24 7.41
C GLY A 119 -16.62 13.57 6.06
N GLU A 120 -17.70 13.31 5.32
CA GLU A 120 -17.69 12.57 4.05
C GLU A 120 -16.80 13.22 2.98
N ALA A 121 -16.89 14.54 2.81
CA ALA A 121 -16.10 15.25 1.80
C ALA A 121 -14.59 15.13 2.05
N ILE A 122 -14.16 15.18 3.31
CA ILE A 122 -12.75 15.05 3.66
C ILE A 122 -12.30 13.60 3.50
N ALA A 123 -13.13 12.62 3.90
CA ALA A 123 -12.84 11.20 3.69
C ALA A 123 -12.69 10.86 2.20
N LEU A 124 -13.60 11.34 1.36
CA LEU A 124 -13.53 11.17 -0.09
C LEU A 124 -12.19 11.69 -0.64
N LEU A 125 -11.85 12.94 -0.32
CA LEU A 125 -10.60 13.57 -0.77
C LEU A 125 -9.34 12.91 -0.20
N ALA A 126 -9.39 12.39 1.02
CA ALA A 126 -8.28 11.64 1.62
C ALA A 126 -8.05 10.32 0.88
N GLY A 127 -9.12 9.63 0.48
CA GLY A 127 -9.01 8.45 -0.37
C GLY A 127 -8.41 8.78 -1.74
N ASP A 128 -8.93 9.80 -2.43
CA ASP A 128 -8.41 10.23 -3.74
C ASP A 128 -6.92 10.60 -3.67
N ALA A 129 -6.52 11.30 -2.60
CA ALA A 129 -5.15 11.68 -2.37
C ALA A 129 -4.23 10.47 -2.13
N LEU A 130 -4.64 9.50 -1.31
CA LEU A 130 -3.88 8.26 -1.10
C LEU A 130 -3.73 7.44 -2.39
N PHE A 131 -4.78 7.35 -3.19
CA PHE A 131 -4.74 6.67 -4.49
C PHE A 131 -3.69 7.30 -5.41
N ALA A 132 -3.71 8.63 -5.58
CA ALA A 132 -2.73 9.34 -6.39
C ALA A 132 -1.30 9.23 -5.81
N GLN A 133 -1.16 9.33 -4.48
CA GLN A 133 0.13 9.24 -3.80
C GLN A 133 0.78 7.86 -3.92
N ALA A 134 0.01 6.79 -4.07
CA ALA A 134 0.57 5.46 -4.31
C ALA A 134 1.43 5.44 -5.58
N PHE A 135 0.92 6.00 -6.68
CA PHE A 135 1.64 6.07 -7.95
C PHE A 135 2.81 7.04 -7.90
N ASP A 136 2.63 8.22 -7.30
CA ASP A 136 3.72 9.19 -7.14
C ASP A 136 4.87 8.60 -6.30
N LEU A 137 4.55 7.92 -5.20
CA LEU A 137 5.54 7.26 -4.35
C LEU A 137 6.36 6.25 -5.15
N ILE A 138 5.70 5.36 -5.89
CA ILE A 138 6.37 4.34 -6.70
C ILE A 138 7.21 4.99 -7.78
N ALA A 139 6.65 5.92 -8.55
CA ALA A 139 7.35 6.60 -9.63
C ALA A 139 8.58 7.39 -9.14
N SER A 140 8.49 8.00 -7.97
CA SER A 140 9.51 8.89 -7.43
C SER A 140 10.55 8.20 -6.54
N GLN A 141 10.27 7.03 -5.98
CA GLN A 141 11.16 6.37 -5.01
C GLN A 141 11.62 4.97 -5.44
N GLN A 142 10.90 4.28 -6.33
CA GLN A 142 11.27 2.94 -6.75
C GLN A 142 12.51 2.98 -7.65
N LYS A 143 13.59 2.34 -7.20
CA LYS A 143 14.84 2.21 -7.96
C LYS A 143 14.75 1.02 -8.91
N ALA A 144 14.06 1.19 -10.02
CA ALA A 144 13.98 0.21 -11.11
C ALA A 144 14.31 0.87 -12.45
N SER A 145 14.62 0.06 -13.48
CA SER A 145 14.74 0.58 -14.83
C SER A 145 13.37 1.11 -15.31
N GLN A 146 13.38 2.10 -16.21
CA GLN A 146 12.13 2.71 -16.71
C GLN A 146 11.12 1.66 -17.25
N PRO A 147 11.52 0.63 -18.03
CA PRO A 147 10.57 -0.40 -18.48
C PRO A 147 9.94 -1.20 -17.34
N VAL A 148 10.71 -1.50 -16.28
CA VAL A 148 10.20 -2.22 -15.10
C VAL A 148 9.26 -1.32 -14.31
N LEU A 149 9.62 -0.05 -14.11
CA LEU A 149 8.76 0.91 -13.41
C LEU A 149 7.40 1.10 -14.09
N VAL A 150 7.39 1.23 -15.42
CA VAL A 150 6.14 1.30 -16.20
C VAL A 150 5.33 0.02 -16.05
N SER A 151 5.97 -1.15 -16.02
CA SER A 151 5.29 -2.43 -15.82
C SER A 151 4.65 -2.53 -14.43
N ILE A 152 5.36 -2.09 -13.38
CA ILE A 152 4.84 -2.03 -12.00
C ILE A 152 3.61 -1.12 -11.93
N ILE A 153 3.72 0.10 -12.48
CA ILE A 153 2.62 1.08 -12.48
C ILE A 153 1.41 0.53 -13.24
N LYS A 154 1.64 -0.11 -14.39
CA LYS A 154 0.57 -0.73 -15.19
C LYS A 154 -0.12 -1.85 -14.41
N GLU A 155 0.64 -2.78 -13.84
CA GLU A 155 0.10 -3.90 -13.05
C GLU A 155 -0.75 -3.37 -11.89
N LEU A 156 -0.24 -2.37 -11.17
CA LEU A 156 -0.94 -1.78 -10.04
C LEU A 156 -2.21 -1.03 -10.45
N ALA A 157 -2.18 -0.31 -11.57
CA ALA A 157 -3.34 0.38 -12.12
C ALA A 157 -4.41 -0.61 -12.60
N GLN A 158 -4.02 -1.73 -13.20
CA GLN A 158 -4.94 -2.79 -13.60
C GLN A 158 -5.56 -3.44 -12.37
N ALA A 159 -4.75 -3.84 -11.38
CA ALA A 159 -5.22 -4.48 -10.15
C ALA A 159 -6.14 -3.59 -9.29
N SER A 160 -5.96 -2.27 -9.34
CA SER A 160 -6.78 -1.30 -8.58
C SER A 160 -8.01 -0.79 -9.36
N GLY A 161 -8.03 -1.00 -10.68
CA GLY A 161 -9.11 -0.57 -11.56
C GLY A 161 -10.18 -1.64 -11.79
N ALA A 162 -11.21 -1.30 -12.56
CA ALA A 162 -12.16 -2.28 -13.09
C ALA A 162 -11.44 -3.17 -14.11
N SER A 163 -11.01 -4.35 -13.67
CA SER A 163 -10.41 -5.39 -14.52
C SER A 163 -11.47 -6.21 -15.22
#